data_AF-A0A521PAK2-F1
#
_entry.id   AF-A0A521PAK2-F1
#
_cell.length_a   1.000
_cell.length_b   1.000
_cell.length_c   1.000
_cell.angle_alpha   90.00
_cell.angle_beta   90.00
_cell.angle_gamma   90.00
#
_symmetry.space_group_name_H-M   'P 1'
#
loop_
_entity.id
_entity.type
_entity.pdbx_description
1 polymer ?
#
loop_
_entity_poly.entity_id
_entity_poly.type
_entity_poly.pdbx_seq_one_letter_code
_entity_poly.pdbx_strand_id
1 'polypeptide(L)'
;MNPALRHALQVFLRAILALCVAAALPLAHVEWGEPYPGEGQKSFGMVLMFFLVGMGVALVYFIVGTVAQVLLQRRPPKVSLGIDLGLALLLGLLLAYGGVTAHYLDESPTRPEADTTAHAPPPRR
;
A
#
# COMPACT_ATOMS: atom_id res chain seq x y z
N MET A 1 -5.55 -30.97 18.68
CA MET A 1 -5.41 -30.40 17.33
C MET A 1 -4.07 -30.86 16.75
N ASN A 2 -4.05 -31.40 15.54
CA ASN A 2 -2.82 -31.88 14.88
C ASN A 2 -1.79 -30.72 14.78
N PRO A 3 -0.50 -30.91 15.13
CA PRO A 3 0.52 -29.86 15.04
C PRO A 3 0.64 -29.25 13.64
N ALA A 4 0.48 -30.06 12.58
CA ALA A 4 0.47 -29.57 11.20
C ALA A 4 -0.71 -28.64 10.93
N LEU A 5 -1.91 -29.00 11.41
CA LEU A 5 -3.12 -28.18 11.26
C LEU A 5 -3.00 -26.83 12.00
N ARG A 6 -2.41 -26.84 13.20
CA ARG A 6 -2.15 -25.62 13.96
C ARG A 6 -1.18 -24.69 13.23
N HIS A 7 -0.12 -25.25 12.65
CA HIS A 7 0.86 -24.47 11.91
C HIS A 7 0.25 -23.88 10.62
N ALA A 8 -0.50 -24.70 9.86
CA ALA A 8 -1.22 -24.26 8.67
C ALA A 8 -2.20 -23.12 8.99
N LEU A 9 -2.96 -23.23 10.08
CA LEU A 9 -3.88 -22.18 10.52
C LEU A 9 -3.14 -20.88 10.85
N GLN A 10 -1.98 -20.94 11.50
CA GLN A 10 -1.17 -19.75 11.81
C GLN A 10 -0.65 -19.07 10.54
N VAL A 11 -0.14 -19.85 9.58
CA VAL A 11 0.32 -19.31 8.30
C VAL A 11 -0.83 -18.68 7.52
N PHE A 12 -2.00 -19.32 7.52
CA PHE A 12 -3.21 -18.79 6.90
C PHE A 12 -3.66 -17.47 7.52
N LEU A 13 -3.72 -17.39 8.86
CA LEU A 13 -4.03 -16.13 9.55
C LEU A 13 -3.01 -15.04 9.24
N ARG A 14 -1.71 -15.38 9.19
CA ARG A 14 -0.66 -14.41 8.84
C ARG A 14 -0.82 -13.90 7.41
N ALA A 15 -1.19 -14.77 6.46
CA ALA A 15 -1.47 -14.36 5.09
C ALA A 15 -2.66 -13.38 5.03
N ILE A 16 -3.73 -13.63 5.79
CA ILE A 16 -4.85 -12.69 5.91
C ILE A 16 -4.38 -11.34 6.49
N LEU A 17 -3.62 -11.36 7.58
CA LEU A 17 -3.09 -10.14 8.19
C LEU A 17 -2.16 -9.37 7.22
N ALA A 18 -1.33 -10.08 6.46
CA ALA A 18 -0.48 -9.47 5.44
C ALA A 18 -1.30 -8.78 4.34
N LEU A 19 -2.41 -9.39 3.90
CA LEU A 19 -3.33 -8.77 2.95
C LEU A 19 -3.98 -7.51 3.53
N CYS A 20 -4.39 -7.53 4.80
CA CYS A 20 -4.90 -6.35 5.49
C CYS A 20 -3.86 -5.21 5.55
N VAL A 21 -2.59 -5.55 5.87
CA VAL A 21 -1.48 -4.59 5.88
C VAL A 21 -1.26 -4.03 4.48
N ALA A 22 -1.26 -4.86 3.44
CA ALA A 22 -1.06 -4.42 2.06
C ALA A 22 -2.15 -3.46 1.57
N ALA A 23 -3.39 -3.71 1.97
CA ALA A 23 -4.53 -2.88 1.60
C ALA A 23 -4.66 -1.60 2.44
N ALA A 24 -4.00 -1.53 3.61
CA ALA A 24 -4.19 -0.43 4.57
C ALA A 24 -3.90 0.95 3.96
N LEU A 25 -2.76 1.09 3.27
CA LEU A 25 -2.36 2.37 2.68
C LEU A 25 -3.28 2.81 1.53
N PRO A 26 -3.52 1.99 0.47
CA PRO A 26 -4.36 2.41 -0.64
C PRO A 26 -5.82 2.63 -0.22
N LEU A 27 -6.38 1.79 0.67
CA LEU A 27 -7.75 1.99 1.14
C LEU A 27 -7.89 3.26 1.98
N ALA A 28 -6.98 3.49 2.93
CA ALA A 28 -7.03 4.68 3.77
C ALA A 28 -6.87 5.96 2.95
N HIS A 29 -6.01 5.93 1.93
CA HIS A 29 -5.86 7.06 1.02
C HIS A 29 -7.12 7.32 0.18
N VAL A 30 -7.74 6.28 -0.37
CA VAL A 30 -8.96 6.43 -1.19
C VAL A 30 -10.15 6.91 -0.35
N GLU A 31 -10.27 6.46 0.90
CA GLU A 31 -11.41 6.82 1.76
C GLU A 31 -11.25 8.17 2.49
N TRP A 32 -10.03 8.50 2.95
CA TRP A 32 -9.81 9.66 3.82
C TRP A 32 -8.63 10.55 3.40
N GLY A 33 -7.88 10.16 2.37
CA GLY A 33 -6.74 10.92 1.87
C GLY A 33 -7.16 12.06 0.93
N GLU A 34 -6.18 12.88 0.57
CA GLU A 34 -6.36 13.95 -0.40
C GLU A 34 -6.62 13.35 -1.81
N PRO A 35 -7.65 13.81 -2.54
CA PRO A 35 -7.90 13.32 -3.89
C PRO A 35 -6.79 13.80 -4.86
N TYR A 36 -6.26 12.87 -5.65
CA TYR A 36 -5.22 13.21 -6.64
C TYR A 36 -5.78 14.14 -7.74
N PRO A 37 -5.14 15.30 -8.03
CA PRO A 37 -5.66 16.28 -8.99
C PRO A 37 -5.43 15.92 -10.48
N GLY A 38 -4.88 14.73 -10.79
CA GLY A 38 -4.58 14.32 -12.17
C GLY A 38 -5.68 13.51 -12.86
N GLU A 39 -5.61 13.46 -14.19
CA GLU A 39 -6.49 12.65 -15.04
C GLU A 39 -6.53 11.16 -14.64
N GLY A 40 -7.60 10.45 -15.01
CA GLY A 40 -7.90 9.08 -14.56
C GLY A 40 -6.76 8.05 -14.68
N GLN A 41 -5.86 8.22 -15.66
CA GLN A 41 -4.68 7.36 -15.80
C GLN A 41 -3.60 7.65 -14.74
N LYS A 42 -3.38 8.93 -14.40
CA LYS A 42 -2.38 9.31 -13.38
C LYS A 42 -2.87 8.98 -11.97
N SER A 43 -4.17 9.15 -11.69
CA SER A 43 -4.76 8.76 -10.40
C SER A 43 -4.70 7.25 -10.17
N PHE A 44 -4.94 6.44 -11.21
CA PHE A 44 -4.73 4.99 -11.13
C PHE A 44 -3.27 4.62 -10.82
N GLY A 45 -2.32 5.32 -11.45
CA GLY A 45 -0.89 5.14 -11.18
C GLY A 45 -0.50 5.38 -9.71
N MET A 46 -1.07 6.41 -9.08
CA MET A 46 -0.84 6.69 -7.65
C MET A 46 -1.38 5.59 -6.74
N VAL A 47 -2.62 5.14 -6.97
CA VAL A 47 -3.21 4.04 -6.20
C VAL A 47 -2.39 2.75 -6.37
N LEU A 48 -1.89 2.48 -7.58
CA LEU A 48 -1.02 1.34 -7.83
C LEU A 48 0.31 1.44 -7.05
N MET A 49 0.93 2.63 -6.97
CA MET A 49 2.13 2.84 -6.17
C MET A 49 1.88 2.59 -4.69
N PHE A 50 0.76 3.07 -4.16
CA PHE A 50 0.34 2.82 -2.79
C PHE A 50 0.09 1.34 -2.50
N PHE A 51 -0.51 0.61 -3.44
CA PHE A 51 -0.64 -0.82 -3.35
C PHE A 51 0.72 -1.54 -3.35
N LEU A 52 1.67 -1.13 -4.20
CA LEU A 52 3.02 -1.70 -4.25
C LEU A 52 3.79 -1.47 -2.93
N VAL A 53 3.68 -0.27 -2.35
CA VAL A 53 4.26 0.03 -1.02
C VAL A 53 3.65 -0.86 0.04
N GLY A 54 2.32 -0.97 0.08
CA GLY A 54 1.61 -1.86 1.00
C GLY A 54 2.05 -3.32 0.85
N MET A 55 2.14 -3.83 -0.39
CA MET A 55 2.63 -5.18 -0.69
C MET A 55 4.06 -5.41 -0.21
N GLY A 56 4.95 -4.43 -0.38
CA GLY A 56 6.33 -4.49 0.12
C GLY A 56 6.38 -4.64 1.64
N VAL A 57 5.61 -3.83 2.37
CA VAL A 57 5.52 -3.91 3.84
C VAL A 57 4.89 -5.22 4.29
N ALA A 58 3.85 -5.70 3.60
CA ALA A 58 3.20 -6.98 3.87
C ALA A 58 4.16 -8.17 3.68
N LEU A 59 5.02 -8.13 2.66
CA LEU A 59 6.05 -9.15 2.44
C LEU A 59 7.08 -9.15 3.58
N VAL A 60 7.57 -7.97 3.97
CA VAL A 60 8.49 -7.84 5.12
C VAL A 60 7.85 -8.36 6.40
N TYR A 61 6.60 -7.97 6.68
CA TYR A 61 5.82 -8.49 7.79
C TYR A 61 5.74 -10.03 7.78
N PHE A 62 5.44 -10.62 6.61
CA PHE A 62 5.30 -12.06 6.49
C PHE A 62 6.62 -12.79 6.77
N ILE A 63 7.73 -12.29 6.23
CA ILE A 63 9.07 -12.85 6.45
C ILE A 63 9.46 -12.74 7.93
N VAL A 64 9.34 -11.55 8.51
CA VAL A 64 9.69 -11.29 9.92
C VAL A 64 8.83 -12.13 10.86
N GLY A 65 7.52 -12.21 10.62
CA GLY A 65 6.61 -13.06 11.39
C GLY A 65 6.99 -14.54 11.31
N THR A 66 7.42 -15.01 10.13
CA THR A 66 7.87 -16.39 9.93
C THR A 66 9.16 -16.68 10.71
N VAL A 67 10.13 -15.77 10.65
CA VAL A 67 11.36 -15.87 11.46
C VAL A 67 11.03 -15.84 12.96
N ALA A 68 10.18 -14.92 13.40
CA ALA A 68 9.76 -14.81 14.80
C ALA A 68 9.08 -16.09 15.29
N GLN A 69 8.26 -16.74 14.46
CA GLN A 69 7.61 -18.01 14.79
C GLN A 69 8.61 -19.15 15.00
N VAL A 70 9.67 -19.22 14.18
CA VAL A 70 10.75 -20.20 14.36
C VAL A 70 11.51 -19.94 15.66
N LEU A 71 11.82 -18.67 15.97
CA LEU A 71 12.49 -18.30 17.22
C LEU A 71 11.63 -18.55 18.46
N LEU A 72 10.30 -18.38 18.34
CA LEU A 72 9.34 -18.51 19.42
C LEU A 72 8.63 -19.88 19.46
N GLN A 73 9.14 -20.89 18.75
CA GLN A 73 8.52 -22.21 18.67
C GLN A 73 8.27 -22.88 20.03
N ARG A 74 9.07 -22.53 21.05
CA ARG A 74 8.94 -23.03 22.44
C ARG A 74 7.92 -22.27 23.29
N ARG A 75 7.40 -21.14 22.80
CA ARG A 75 6.41 -20.31 23.50
C ARG A 75 4.99 -20.75 23.17
N PRO A 76 4.00 -20.44 24.02
CA PRO A 76 2.62 -20.76 23.74
C PRO A 76 2.12 -20.05 22.46
N PRO A 77 1.22 -20.68 21.68
CA PRO A 77 0.73 -20.14 20.40
C PRO A 77 0.15 -18.73 20.51
N LYS A 78 -0.48 -18.43 21.65
CA LYS A 78 -1.11 -17.14 21.92
C LYS A 78 -0.10 -16.00 21.87
N VAL A 79 1.15 -16.23 22.25
CA VAL A 79 2.22 -15.21 22.22
C VAL A 79 2.63 -14.91 20.79
N SER A 80 2.86 -15.94 19.96
CA SER A 80 3.15 -15.75 18.53
C SER A 80 2.02 -15.00 17.84
N LEU A 81 0.77 -15.40 18.11
CA LEU A 81 -0.41 -14.80 17.50
C LEU A 81 -0.61 -13.35 17.96
N GLY A 82 -0.33 -13.05 19.23
CA GLY A 82 -0.33 -11.68 19.75
C GLY A 82 0.74 -10.80 19.12
N ILE A 83 1.93 -11.33 18.85
CA ILE A 83 3.00 -10.61 18.14
C ILE A 83 2.61 -10.37 16.69
N ASP A 84 2.10 -11.39 15.99
CA ASP A 84 1.62 -11.25 14.60
C ASP A 84 0.52 -10.20 14.49
N LEU A 85 -0.44 -10.21 15.41
CA LEU A 85 -1.54 -9.26 15.44
C LEU A 85 -1.05 -7.85 15.80
N GLY A 86 -0.22 -7.72 16.84
CA GLY A 86 0.33 -6.44 17.26
C GLY A 86 1.19 -5.79 16.17
N LEU A 87 2.00 -6.58 15.48
CA LEU A 87 2.84 -6.09 14.37
C LEU A 87 1.97 -5.71 13.15
N ALA A 88 0.96 -6.51 12.81
CA ALA A 88 0.03 -6.18 11.73
C ALA A 88 -0.75 -4.90 12.01
N LEU A 89 -1.23 -4.71 13.24
CA LEU A 89 -1.93 -3.48 13.65
C LEU A 89 -1.01 -2.27 13.61
N LEU A 90 0.23 -2.39 14.12
CA LEU A 90 1.20 -1.31 14.11
C LEU A 90 1.52 -0.87 12.67
N LEU A 91 1.83 -1.84 11.80
CA LEU A 91 2.15 -1.56 10.39
C LEU A 91 0.93 -1.04 9.64
N GLY A 92 -0.25 -1.61 9.88
CA GLY A 92 -1.50 -1.16 9.28
C GLY A 92 -1.84 0.28 9.67
N LEU A 93 -1.72 0.64 10.95
CA LEU A 93 -1.92 2.02 11.42
C LEU A 93 -0.90 2.99 10.83
N LEU A 94 0.37 2.59 10.76
CA LEU A 94 1.43 3.42 10.17
C LEU A 94 1.17 3.67 8.67
N LEU A 95 0.80 2.63 7.93
CA LEU A 95 0.45 2.71 6.51
C LEU A 95 -0.81 3.52 6.28
N ALA A 96 -1.85 3.30 7.09
CA ALA A 96 -3.09 4.07 6.99
C ALA A 96 -2.83 5.56 7.26
N TYR A 97 -2.06 5.88 8.30
CA TYR A 97 -1.64 7.25 8.58
C TYR A 97 -0.86 7.86 7.41
N GLY A 98 0.08 7.12 6.83
CA GLY A 98 0.80 7.55 5.62
C GLY A 98 -0.12 7.79 4.42
N GLY A 99 -1.14 6.95 4.23
CA GLY A 99 -2.15 7.13 3.19
C GLY A 99 -3.01 8.38 3.38
N VAL A 100 -3.47 8.63 4.62
CA VAL A 100 -4.28 9.82 4.96
C VAL A 100 -3.48 11.11 4.82
N THR A 101 -2.20 11.08 5.18
CA THR A 101 -1.33 12.27 5.18
C THR A 101 -0.53 12.46 3.88
N ALA A 102 -0.74 11.58 2.89
CA ALA A 102 -0.10 11.74 1.59
C ALA A 102 -0.60 13.02 0.93
N HIS A 103 0.33 13.94 0.66
CA HIS A 103 0.06 15.19 -0.05
C HIS A 103 0.78 15.19 -1.38
N TYR A 104 0.09 15.69 -2.38
CA TYR A 104 0.62 15.81 -3.73
C TYR A 104 1.27 17.17 -3.86
N LEU A 105 2.55 17.20 -4.23
CA LEU A 105 3.15 18.44 -4.71
C LEU A 105 2.43 18.80 -6.00
N ASP A 106 1.78 19.96 -6.04
CA ASP A 106 1.15 20.48 -7.24
C ASP A 106 2.11 20.31 -8.42
N GLU A 107 1.72 19.52 -9.42
CA GLU A 107 2.43 19.48 -10.69
C GLU A 107 2.43 20.93 -11.18
N SER A 108 3.60 21.58 -11.18
CA SER A 108 3.77 22.90 -11.79
C SER A 108 3.13 22.83 -13.18
N PRO A 109 2.26 23.80 -13.54
CA PRO A 109 1.47 23.69 -14.76
C PRO A 109 2.41 23.41 -15.92
N THR A 110 2.22 22.24 -16.54
CA THR A 110 2.93 21.83 -17.73
C THR A 110 2.90 23.01 -18.68
N ARG A 111 4.09 23.55 -18.94
CA ARG A 111 4.34 24.67 -19.85
C ARG A 111 3.49 24.44 -21.11
N PRO A 112 2.69 25.42 -21.57
CA PRO A 112 1.86 25.22 -22.75
C PRO A 112 2.77 24.77 -23.89
N GLU A 113 2.38 23.69 -24.57
CA GLU A 113 2.94 23.30 -25.85
C GLU A 113 3.11 24.56 -26.69
N ALA A 114 4.36 24.90 -26.99
CA ALA A 114 4.70 26.04 -27.79
C ALA A 114 4.09 25.85 -29.18
N ASP A 115 2.94 26.48 -29.40
CA ASP A 115 2.67 27.36 -30.53
C ASP A 115 3.45 26.99 -31.80
N THR A 116 3.04 25.91 -32.48
CA THR A 116 3.59 25.55 -33.80
C THR A 116 2.50 25.12 -34.76
N THR A 117 1.47 25.96 -34.95
CA THR A 117 0.64 25.95 -36.18
C THR A 117 0.15 27.35 -36.60
N ALA A 118 0.82 28.41 -36.14
CA ALA A 118 0.57 29.78 -36.61
C ALA A 118 1.28 30.11 -37.94
N HIS A 119 1.18 29.26 -38.97
CA HIS A 119 1.63 29.62 -40.34
C HIS A 119 0.70 29.03 -41.40
N ALA A 120 -0.45 29.67 -41.59
CA ALA A 120 -1.08 29.72 -42.91
C ALA A 120 -1.43 31.20 -43.18
N PRO A 121 -0.78 31.88 -44.14
CA PRO A 121 -1.14 33.25 -44.49
C PRO A 121 -2.53 33.28 -45.15
N PRO A 122 -3.32 34.35 -44.98
CA PRO A 122 -4.65 34.43 -45.58
C PRO A 122 -4.54 34.51 -47.11
N PRO A 123 -5.44 33.83 -47.88
CA PRO A 123 -5.51 34.06 -49.31
C PRO A 123 -5.93 35.51 -49.58
N ARG A 124 -5.09 36.25 -50.31
CA ARG A 124 -5.44 37.56 -50.86
C ARG A 124 -6.44 37.35 -52.00
N ARG A 125 -7.64 37.92 -51.81
CA ARG A 125 -8.69 38.29 -52.79
C ARG A 125 -9.07 37.26 -53.85
#